data_AF-A0A4Q3WUA9-F1
#
_entry.id   AF-A0A4Q3WUA9-F1
#
_cell.length_a   1.000
_cell.length_b   1.000
_cell.length_c   1.000
_cell.angle_alpha   90.00
_cell.angle_beta   90.00
_cell.angle_gamma   90.00
#
_symmetry.space_group_name_H-M   'P 1'
#
loop_
_entity.id
_entity.type
_entity.pdbx_description
1 polymer ?
#
loop_
_entity_poly.entity_id
_entity_poly.type
_entity_poly.pdbx_seq_one_letter_code
_entity_poly.pdbx_strand_id
1 'polypeptide(L)'
;MSEMKRILLVEDTANDVELTLAALEENNLANEVVVVRDGAEALDYLYRRGIFKLRSAGHPAVVLLDLKLPKVDGLEVLEQIKSDPELRA
;
A
#
# COMPACT_ATOMS: atom_id res chain seq x y z
N MET A 1 18.15 -10.25 12.93
CA MET A 1 18.08 -9.46 11.69
C MET A 1 16.69 -8.84 11.65
N SER A 2 16.58 -7.52 11.48
CA SER A 2 15.26 -6.88 11.30
C SER A 2 14.68 -7.38 9.99
N GLU A 3 13.49 -7.98 10.02
CA GLU A 3 12.75 -8.30 8.80
C GLU A 3 12.44 -6.99 8.07
N MET A 4 12.73 -6.93 6.76
CA MET A 4 12.44 -5.74 5.97
C MET A 4 10.93 -5.66 5.74
N LYS A 5 10.30 -4.67 6.34
CA LYS A 5 8.87 -4.42 6.18
C LYS A 5 8.56 -3.94 4.76
N ARG A 6 7.45 -4.38 4.19
CA ARG A 6 7.03 -4.02 2.83
C ARG A 6 6.63 -2.54 2.72
N ILE A 7 6.72 -1.98 1.53
CA ILE A 7 6.02 -0.75 1.15
C ILE A 7 4.74 -1.16 0.42
N LEU A 8 3.62 -0.48 0.72
CA LEU A 8 2.41 -0.58 -0.08
C LEU A 8 2.31 0.68 -0.95
N LEU A 9 2.28 0.52 -2.27
CA LEU A 9 2.00 1.58 -3.23
C LEU A 9 0.58 1.41 -3.77
N VAL A 10 -0.25 2.43 -3.62
CA VAL A 10 -1.64 2.49 -4.11
C VAL A 10 -1.71 3.52 -5.23
N GLU A 11 -1.75 3.05 -6.47
CA GLU A 11 -1.66 3.88 -7.66
C GLU A 11 -2.35 3.18 -8.84
N ASP A 12 -3.29 3.87 -9.50
CA ASP A 12 -4.11 3.29 -10.57
C ASP A 12 -3.43 3.39 -11.94
N THR A 13 -2.50 4.34 -12.09
CA THR A 13 -1.86 4.65 -13.36
C THR A 13 -0.55 3.91 -13.52
N ALA A 14 -0.41 3.15 -14.61
CA ALA A 14 0.79 2.33 -14.88
C ALA A 14 2.08 3.16 -14.92
N ASN A 15 2.04 4.33 -15.54
CA ASN A 15 3.21 5.21 -15.66
C ASN A 15 3.70 5.71 -14.29
N ASP A 16 2.77 6.07 -13.40
CA ASP A 16 3.11 6.60 -12.08
C ASP A 16 3.63 5.50 -11.15
N VAL A 17 3.12 4.27 -11.29
CA VAL A 17 3.71 3.08 -10.67
C VAL A 17 5.16 2.89 -11.13
N GLU A 18 5.40 2.88 -12.45
CA GLU A 18 6.75 2.68 -13.00
C GLU A 18 7.72 3.76 -12.53
N LEU A 19 7.30 5.03 -12.56
CA LEU A 19 8.11 6.15 -12.09
C LEU A 19 8.44 6.03 -10.60
N THR A 20 7.46 5.67 -9.78
CA THR A 20 7.64 5.52 -8.34
C THR A 20 8.57 4.35 -8.01
N LEU A 21 8.41 3.21 -8.70
CA LEU A 21 9.28 2.04 -8.52
C LEU A 21 10.73 2.36 -8.91
N ALA A 22 10.95 3.04 -10.04
CA ALA A 22 12.28 3.46 -10.45
C ALA A 22 12.93 4.38 -9.40
N ALA A 23 12.18 5.36 -8.87
CA ALA A 23 12.68 6.26 -7.84
C ALA A 23 13.03 5.52 -6.53
N LEU A 24 12.24 4.51 -6.13
CA LEU A 24 12.53 3.68 -4.95
C LEU A 24 13.79 2.83 -5.16
N GLU A 25 13.96 2.26 -6.35
CA GLU A 25 15.13 1.45 -6.72
C GLU A 25 16.42 2.28 -6.75
N GLU A 26 16.38 3.49 -7.33
CA GLU A 26 17.53 4.41 -7.36
C GLU A 26 18.03 4.80 -5.96
N ASN A 27 17.13 4.82 -4.97
CA ASN A 27 17.47 5.10 -3.58
C ASN A 27 17.95 3.86 -2.79
N ASN A 28 18.24 2.75 -3.49
CA ASN A 28 18.70 1.47 -2.92
C ASN A 28 17.77 0.95 -1.82
N LEU A 29 16.46 1.15 -1.98
CA LEU A 29 15.51 0.69 -0.99
C LEU A 29 15.31 -0.83 -1.14
N ALA A 30 15.79 -1.58 -0.16
CA ALA A 30 15.76 -3.05 -0.21
C ALA A 30 14.39 -3.64 0.19
N ASN A 31 13.42 -2.81 0.58
CA ASN A 31 12.08 -3.22 0.97
C ASN A 31 11.29 -3.70 -0.24
N GLU A 32 10.59 -4.84 -0.11
CA GLU A 32 9.62 -5.30 -1.11
C GLU A 32 8.50 -4.25 -1.27
N VAL A 33 8.24 -3.82 -2.51
CA VAL A 33 7.14 -2.92 -2.85
C VAL A 33 5.98 -3.74 -3.39
N VAL A 34 4.84 -3.68 -2.71
CA VAL A 34 3.58 -4.26 -3.17
C VAL A 34 2.75 -3.16 -3.80
N VAL A 35 2.29 -3.38 -5.02
CA VAL A 35 1.45 -2.42 -5.76
C VAL A 35 0.01 -2.91 -5.79
N VAL A 36 -0.93 -2.01 -5.50
CA VAL A 36 -2.37 -2.19 -5.64
C VAL A 36 -2.95 -1.04 -6.46
N ARG A 37 -4.04 -1.29 -7.18
CA ARG A 37 -4.52 -0.38 -8.25
C ARG A 37 -5.70 0.51 -7.88
N ASP A 38 -6.32 0.26 -6.73
CA ASP A 38 -7.43 1.08 -6.25
C ASP A 38 -7.56 1.02 -4.73
N GLY A 39 -8.42 1.88 -4.18
CA GLY A 39 -8.61 1.95 -2.73
C GLY A 39 -9.25 0.70 -2.12
N ALA A 40 -10.04 -0.08 -2.88
CA ALA A 40 -10.61 -1.33 -2.38
C ALA A 40 -9.52 -2.40 -2.22
N GLU A 41 -8.63 -2.54 -3.21
CA GLU A 41 -7.47 -3.42 -3.11
C GLU A 41 -6.52 -2.98 -1.99
N ALA A 42 -6.36 -1.68 -1.76
CA ALA A 42 -5.58 -1.16 -0.63
C ALA A 42 -6.15 -1.60 0.72
N LEU A 43 -7.46 -1.48 0.92
CA LEU A 43 -8.12 -1.93 2.15
C LEU A 43 -8.08 -3.46 2.28
N ASP A 44 -8.30 -4.19 1.19
CA ASP A 44 -8.18 -5.65 1.19
C ASP A 44 -6.77 -6.09 1.57
N TYR A 45 -5.74 -5.39 1.08
CA TYR A 45 -4.37 -5.64 1.48
C TYR A 45 -4.19 -5.38 2.97
N LEU A 46 -4.56 -4.20 3.47
CA LEU A 46 -4.33 -3.80 4.87
C LEU A 46 -5.05 -4.72 5.86
N TYR A 47 -6.30 -5.08 5.58
CA TYR A 47 -7.10 -5.99 6.41
C TYR A 47 -6.87 -7.48 6.14
N ARG A 48 -6.00 -7.85 5.20
CA ARG A 48 -5.75 -9.26 4.78
C ARG A 48 -7.03 -9.96 4.31
N ARG A 49 -7.80 -9.29 3.46
CA ARG A 49 -9.04 -9.79 2.85
C ARG A 49 -8.81 -10.13 1.36
N GLY A 50 -9.85 -10.64 0.70
CA GLY A 50 -9.80 -10.93 -0.73
C GLY A 50 -8.65 -11.85 -1.15
N ILE A 51 -7.90 -11.40 -2.16
CA ILE A 51 -6.72 -12.10 -2.69
C ILE A 51 -5.52 -12.09 -1.72
N PHE A 52 -5.55 -11.24 -0.68
CA PHE A 52 -4.47 -11.07 0.28
C PHE A 52 -4.65 -11.91 1.55
N LYS A 53 -5.65 -12.78 1.64
CA LYS A 53 -5.92 -13.62 2.83
C LYS A 53 -4.73 -14.47 3.26
N LEU A 54 -3.91 -14.93 2.31
CA LEU A 54 -2.74 -15.78 2.55
C LEU A 54 -1.42 -15.00 2.69
N ARG A 55 -1.45 -13.65 2.64
CA ARG A 55 -0.23 -12.85 2.81
C ARG A 55 0.30 -13.01 4.23
N SER A 56 1.61 -12.91 4.38
CA SER A 56 2.25 -12.93 5.70
C SER A 56 1.71 -11.82 6.60
N ALA A 57 1.65 -12.12 7.89
CA ALA A 57 1.17 -11.18 8.90
C ALA A 57 2.07 -9.95 8.99
N GLY A 58 1.52 -8.85 9.51
CA GLY A 58 2.22 -7.58 9.67
C GLY A 58 1.73 -6.51 8.70
N HIS A 59 1.89 -5.25 9.11
CA HIS A 59 1.56 -4.09 8.32
C HIS A 59 2.78 -3.64 7.50
N PRO A 60 2.56 -3.00 6.34
CA PRO A 60 3.64 -2.34 5.62
C PRO A 60 4.31 -1.29 6.52
N ALA A 61 5.59 -0.97 6.27
CA ALA A 61 6.28 0.11 6.97
C ALA A 61 5.69 1.48 6.61
N VAL A 62 5.30 1.65 5.35
CA VAL A 62 4.70 2.87 4.82
C VAL A 62 3.71 2.51 3.71
N VAL A 63 2.65 3.30 3.63
CA VAL A 63 1.69 3.29 2.52
C VAL A 63 1.91 4.57 1.72
N LEU A 64 2.29 4.44 0.45
CA LEU A 64 2.27 5.50 -0.54
C LEU A 64 0.91 5.45 -1.22
N LEU A 65 0.06 6.44 -0.93
CA LEU A 65 -1.35 6.45 -1.32
C LEU A 65 -1.60 7.64 -2.24
N ASP A 66 -1.96 7.37 -3.50
CA ASP A 66 -2.55 8.41 -4.33
C ASP A 66 -3.93 8.80 -3.78
N LEU A 67 -4.22 10.09 -3.83
CA LEU A 67 -5.50 10.65 -3.38
C LEU A 67 -6.59 10.50 -4.44
N LYS A 68 -6.24 10.44 -5.74
CA LYS A 68 -7.21 10.41 -6.84
C LYS A 68 -7.38 9.01 -7.41
N LEU A 69 -7.93 8.12 -6.59
CA LEU A 69 -8.15 6.73 -7.00
C LEU A 69 -9.54 6.47 -7.57
N PRO A 70 -9.68 5.48 -8.48
CA PRO A 70 -10.96 4.98 -8.93
C PRO A 70 -11.61 4.08 -7.87
N LYS A 71 -12.94 3.93 -7.94
CA LYS A 71 -13.81 3.12 -7.05
C LYS A 71 -13.91 3.64 -5.61
N VAL A 72 -12.81 3.62 -4.86
CA VAL A 72 -12.73 4.11 -3.48
C VAL A 72 -11.69 5.22 -3.47
N ASP A 73 -12.11 6.40 -3.01
CA ASP A 73 -11.25 7.59 -2.99
C ASP A 73 -10.09 7.37 -2.00
N GLY A 74 -8.89 7.86 -2.33
CA GLY A 74 -7.73 7.77 -1.44
C GLY A 74 -8.00 8.45 -0.10
N LEU A 75 -8.85 9.49 -0.05
CA LEU A 75 -9.29 10.10 1.21
C LEU A 75 -10.15 9.18 2.06
N GLU A 76 -11.03 8.38 1.47
CA GLU A 76 -11.84 7.40 2.19
C GLU A 76 -10.96 6.28 2.75
N VAL A 77 -9.96 5.83 1.98
CA VAL A 77 -8.95 4.87 2.45
C VAL A 77 -8.19 5.45 3.65
N LEU A 78 -7.73 6.70 3.55
CA LEU A 78 -7.01 7.38 4.61
C LEU A 78 -7.87 7.53 5.88
N GLU A 79 -9.14 7.92 5.73
CA GLU A 79 -10.09 8.02 6.84
C GLU A 79 -10.24 6.68 7.55
N GLN A 80 -10.45 5.58 6.81
CA GLN A 80 -10.56 4.25 7.39
C GLN A 80 -9.30 3.84 8.15
N ILE A 81 -8.10 4.01 7.54
CA ILE A 81 -6.81 3.72 8.19
C ILE A 81 -6.66 4.51 9.49
N LYS A 82 -7.05 5.80 9.49
CA LYS A 82 -6.92 6.65 10.68
C LYS A 82 -8.00 6.39 11.72
N SER A 83 -9.16 5.85 11.33
CA SER A 83 -10.25 5.52 12.24
C SER A 83 -10.06 4.17 12.93
N ASP A 84 -9.32 3.24 12.33
CA ASP A 84 -9.16 1.87 12.83
C ASP A 84 -7.92 1.74 13.76
N PRO A 85 -8.10 1.42 15.06
CA PRO A 85 -6.99 1.21 15.99
C PRO A 85 -6.01 0.11 15.59
N GLU A 86 -6.43 -0.89 14.80
CA GLU A 86 -5.54 -1.95 14.30
C GLU A 86 -4.58 -1.43 13.21
N LEU A 87 -4.96 -0.39 12.48
CA LEU A 87 -4.16 0.21 11.41
C LEU A 87 -3.47 1.51 11.83
N ARG A 88 -3.95 2.16 12.90
CA ARG A 88 -3.44 3.40 13.47
C ARG A 88 -2.25 3.13 14.38
N ALA A 89 -1.13 2.70 13.80
CA ALA A 89 0.16 2.59 14.49
C ALA A 89 0.84 3.95 14.71
#